data_AF-A0A7S3HPH1-F1
#
_entry.id   AF-A0A7S3HPH1-F1
#
_cell.length_a   1.000
_cell.length_b   1.000
_cell.length_c   1.000
_cell.angle_alpha   90.00
_cell.angle_beta   90.00
_cell.angle_gamma   90.00
#
_symmetry.space_group_name_H-M   'P 1'
#
loop_
_entity.id
_entity.type
_entity.pdbx_description
1 polymer ?
#
loop_
_entity_poly.entity_id
_entity_poly.type
_entity_poly.pdbx_seq_one_letter_code
_entity_poly.pdbx_strand_id
1 'polypeptide(L)'
;TLIAIGYDHVEARQTPEKWNLTVLYIVSSVLAFVALVSSIILLFLCLDSWNSGFCGGLSYGQITSAIYLKVSISDFLTLFSARTNENWFWSTAPAPILLGAGCLALTISTVIACAWPETYPDGVYTVGLARRKPIELALYVWLYCI
;
A
#
# COMPACT_ATOMS: atom_id res chain seq x y z
N THR A 1 -4.06 -13.19 -1.48
CA THR A 1 -3.10 -12.86 -2.56
C THR A 1 -1.93 -13.81 -2.63
N LEU A 2 -1.34 -14.24 -1.51
CA LEU A 2 -0.21 -15.19 -1.51
C LEU A 2 -0.48 -16.47 -2.33
N ILE A 3 -1.67 -17.06 -2.20
CA ILE A 3 -2.09 -18.22 -3.02
C ILE A 3 -2.15 -17.87 -4.51
N ALA A 4 -2.59 -16.66 -4.87
CA ALA A 4 -2.68 -16.22 -6.27
C ALA A 4 -1.30 -16.02 -6.92
N ILE A 5 -0.25 -15.74 -6.13
CA ILE A 5 1.14 -15.70 -6.63
C ILE A 5 1.57 -17.09 -7.12
N GLY A 6 1.09 -18.17 -6.47
CA GLY A 6 1.39 -19.54 -6.90
C GLY A 6 0.78 -19.93 -8.26
N TYR A 7 -0.29 -19.24 -8.67
CA TYR A 7 -0.93 -19.41 -9.98
C TYR A 7 -0.48 -18.37 -11.00
N ASP A 8 0.57 -17.64 -10.67
CA ASP A 8 1.01 -16.53 -11.47
C ASP A 8 1.85 -16.98 -12.67
N HIS A 9 1.53 -16.48 -13.86
CA HIS A 9 2.26 -16.78 -15.08
C HIS A 9 3.31 -15.69 -15.30
N VAL A 10 4.56 -16.00 -14.94
CA VAL A 10 5.72 -15.14 -15.17
C VAL A 10 6.57 -15.74 -16.28
N GLU A 11 7.04 -14.91 -17.21
CA GLU A 11 7.93 -15.37 -18.27
C GLU A 11 9.25 -15.87 -17.66
N ALA A 12 9.58 -17.13 -17.93
CA ALA A 12 10.85 -17.69 -17.50
C ALA A 12 12.01 -17.04 -18.26
N ARG A 13 13.09 -16.71 -17.55
CA ARG A 13 14.31 -16.21 -18.19
C ARG A 13 14.90 -17.26 -19.12
N GLN A 14 15.47 -16.80 -20.23
CA GLN A 14 16.10 -17.66 -21.25
C GLN A 14 17.41 -18.29 -20.76
N THR A 15 18.01 -17.76 -19.69
CA THR A 15 19.22 -18.26 -19.04
C THR A 15 18.90 -18.96 -17.73
N PRO A 16 19.70 -19.95 -17.28
CA PRO A 16 19.47 -20.63 -16.01
C PRO A 16 19.62 -19.68 -14.83
N GLU A 17 18.58 -19.59 -14.02
CA GLU A 17 18.58 -18.76 -12.81
C GLU A 17 19.49 -19.35 -11.73
N LYS A 18 20.38 -18.50 -11.18
CA LYS A 18 21.14 -18.82 -9.98
C LYS A 18 20.44 -18.16 -8.80
N TRP A 19 20.08 -18.95 -7.80
CA TRP A 19 19.42 -18.43 -6.60
C TRP A 19 20.40 -17.66 -5.71
N ASN A 20 20.67 -16.41 -6.09
CA ASN A 20 21.58 -15.53 -5.37
C ASN A 20 20.85 -14.85 -4.21
N LEU A 21 20.87 -15.52 -3.05
CA LEU A 21 20.24 -15.03 -1.83
C LEU A 21 20.73 -13.63 -1.42
N THR A 22 22.01 -13.31 -1.65
CA THR A 22 22.57 -12.01 -1.32
C THR A 22 21.89 -10.89 -2.09
N VAL A 23 21.71 -11.06 -3.40
CA VAL A 23 21.00 -10.06 -4.24
C VAL A 23 19.54 -9.94 -3.79
N LEU A 24 18.88 -11.07 -3.52
CA LEU A 24 17.50 -11.08 -3.06
C LEU A 24 17.32 -10.32 -1.73
N TYR A 25 18.20 -10.53 -0.76
CA TYR A 25 18.17 -9.81 0.52
C TYR A 25 18.45 -8.30 0.38
N ILE A 26 19.36 -7.92 -0.52
CA ILE A 26 19.65 -6.50 -0.76
C ILE A 26 18.43 -5.81 -1.37
N VAL A 27 17.85 -6.39 -2.41
CA VAL A 27 16.67 -5.83 -3.09
C VAL A 27 15.49 -5.73 -2.12
N SER A 28 15.22 -6.79 -1.33
CA SER A 28 14.14 -6.74 -0.33
C SER A 28 14.37 -5.68 0.74
N SER A 29 15.62 -5.49 1.18
CA SER A 29 15.97 -4.48 2.20
C SER A 29 15.79 -3.06 1.66
N VAL A 30 16.18 -2.80 0.41
CA VAL A 30 15.99 -1.49 -0.23
C VAL A 30 14.51 -1.18 -0.39
N LEU A 31 13.71 -2.13 -0.88
CA LEU A 31 12.25 -1.97 -1.01
C LEU A 31 11.59 -1.70 0.34
N ALA A 32 11.96 -2.45 1.38
CA ALA A 32 11.45 -2.23 2.74
C ALA A 32 11.86 -0.85 3.29
N PHE A 33 13.09 -0.42 3.06
CA PHE A 33 13.57 0.89 3.51
C PHE A 33 12.81 2.04 2.83
N VAL A 34 12.61 1.97 1.51
CA VAL A 34 11.82 2.97 0.76
C VAL A 34 10.38 3.02 1.27
N ALA A 35 9.76 1.85 1.49
CA ALA A 35 8.41 1.78 2.03
C ALA A 35 8.31 2.41 3.43
N LEU A 36 9.31 2.19 4.29
CA LEU A 36 9.38 2.72 5.66
C LEU A 36 9.55 4.24 5.66
N VAL A 37 10.50 4.76 4.88
CA VAL A 37 10.72 6.21 4.72
C VAL A 37 9.45 6.89 4.18
N SER A 38 8.81 6.31 3.16
CA SER A 38 7.53 6.79 2.64
C SER A 38 6.43 6.81 3.72
N SER A 39 6.31 5.77 4.55
CA SER A 39 5.33 5.76 5.64
C SER A 39 5.60 6.84 6.69
N ILE A 40 6.87 7.10 7.04
CA ILE A 40 7.24 8.15 8.00
C ILE A 40 6.91 9.53 7.43
N ILE A 41 7.19 9.78 6.15
CA ILE A 41 6.87 11.05 5.50
C ILE A 41 5.35 11.31 5.52
N LEU A 42 4.53 10.31 5.18
CA LEU A 42 3.08 10.46 5.25
C LEU A 42 2.60 10.73 6.68
N LEU A 43 3.14 10.00 7.66
CA LEU A 43 2.83 10.23 9.07
C LEU A 43 3.17 11.66 9.50
N PHE A 44 4.34 12.17 9.11
CA PHE A 44 4.77 13.54 9.38
C PHE A 44 3.81 14.57 8.77
N LEU A 45 3.41 14.38 7.51
CA LEU A 45 2.43 15.24 6.84
C LEU A 45 1.04 15.20 7.52
N CYS A 46 0.61 14.02 7.97
CA CYS A 46 -0.65 13.87 8.70
C CYS A 46 -0.63 14.56 10.08
N LEU A 47 0.50 14.55 10.78
CA LEU A 47 0.67 15.25 12.05
C LEU A 47 0.79 16.77 11.86
N ASP A 48 1.55 17.21 10.85
CA ASP A 48 1.75 18.63 10.55
C ASP A 48 0.48 19.29 10.00
N SER A 49 -0.48 18.51 9.49
CA SER A 49 -1.83 18.96 9.08
C SER A 49 -2.52 19.85 10.12
N TRP A 50 -2.24 19.65 11.41
CA TRP A 50 -2.79 20.46 12.49
C TRP A 50 -2.24 21.89 12.50
N ASN A 51 -1.00 22.10 12.05
CA ASN A 51 -0.28 23.38 12.10
C ASN A 51 -0.30 24.12 10.76
N SER A 52 -0.20 23.41 9.63
CA SER A 52 -0.05 23.98 8.29
C SER A 52 -1.36 24.18 7.52
N GLY A 53 -2.52 23.80 8.07
CA GLY A 53 -3.84 24.01 7.44
C GLY A 53 -4.13 23.10 6.24
N PHE A 54 -3.17 22.29 5.81
CA PHE A 54 -3.36 21.24 4.81
C PHE A 54 -4.24 20.15 5.44
N CYS A 55 -5.43 19.91 4.89
CA CYS A 55 -6.41 18.92 5.39
C CYS A 55 -7.05 19.17 6.78
N GLY A 56 -7.20 20.43 7.20
CA GLY A 56 -8.25 20.82 8.16
C GLY A 56 -8.22 20.16 9.55
N GLY A 57 -7.05 19.79 10.06
CA GLY A 57 -6.88 19.18 11.39
C GLY A 57 -7.42 17.75 11.47
N LEU A 58 -6.62 16.77 11.03
CA LEU A 58 -7.00 15.37 11.16
C LEU A 58 -7.12 14.93 12.62
N SER A 59 -8.14 14.12 12.90
CA SER A 59 -8.20 13.38 14.16
C SER A 59 -7.21 12.22 14.14
N TYR A 60 -6.64 11.87 15.30
CA TYR A 60 -5.72 10.74 15.46
C TYR A 60 -6.28 9.43 14.88
N GLY A 61 -7.60 9.24 14.97
CA GLY A 61 -8.26 8.06 14.41
C GLY A 61 -8.26 8.00 12.88
N GLN A 62 -8.30 9.15 12.21
CA GLN A 62 -8.17 9.21 10.74
C GLN A 62 -6.73 8.95 10.30
N ILE A 63 -5.74 9.40 11.09
CA ILE A 63 -4.31 9.15 10.81
C ILE A 63 -4.03 7.64 10.82
N THR A 64 -4.51 6.92 11.84
CA THR A 64 -4.33 5.46 11.93
C THR A 64 -4.94 4.74 10.72
N SER A 65 -6.17 5.10 10.33
CA SER A 65 -6.84 4.49 9.17
C SER A 65 -6.19 4.90 7.83
N ALA A 66 -5.60 6.09 7.73
CA ALA A 66 -4.88 6.54 6.53
C ALA A 66 -3.55 5.79 6.36
N ILE A 67 -2.81 5.58 7.44
CA ILE A 67 -1.59 4.77 7.45
C ILE A 67 -1.91 3.32 7.08
N TYR A 68 -2.97 2.75 7.65
CA TYR A 68 -3.45 1.43 7.27
C TYR A 68 -3.72 1.32 5.77
N LEU A 69 -4.47 2.27 5.20
CA LEU A 69 -4.78 2.29 3.78
C LEU A 69 -3.52 2.41 2.92
N LYS A 70 -2.60 3.31 3.27
CA LYS A 70 -1.32 3.49 2.57
C LYS A 70 -0.51 2.20 2.55
N VAL A 71 -0.33 1.56 3.70
CA VAL A 71 0.46 0.33 3.81
C VAL A 71 -0.18 -0.75 2.94
N SER A 72 -1.50 -0.93 3.02
CA SER A 72 -2.20 -1.92 2.19
C SER A 72 -2.01 -1.67 0.70
N ILE A 73 -2.13 -0.43 0.22
CA ILE A 73 -1.95 -0.11 -1.21
C ILE A 73 -0.50 -0.31 -1.63
N SER A 74 0.45 0.19 -0.83
CA SER A 74 1.89 0.08 -1.08
C SER A 74 2.35 -1.38 -1.19
N ASP A 75 1.84 -2.27 -0.34
CA ASP A 75 2.18 -3.69 -0.36
C ASP A 75 1.72 -4.36 -1.66
N PHE A 76 0.50 -4.04 -2.13
CA PHE A 76 0.00 -4.56 -3.40
C PHE A 76 0.76 -4.01 -4.61
N LEU A 77 1.07 -2.72 -4.63
CA LEU A 77 1.86 -2.12 -5.72
C LEU A 77 3.28 -2.68 -5.76
N THR A 78 3.90 -2.90 -4.60
CA THR A 78 5.23 -3.52 -4.51
C THR A 78 5.21 -4.95 -5.04
N LEU A 79 4.14 -5.71 -4.77
CA LEU A 79 3.97 -7.06 -5.33
C LEU A 79 3.89 -7.03 -6.87
N PHE A 80 3.11 -6.11 -7.44
CA PHE A 80 3.05 -5.95 -8.91
C PHE A 80 4.38 -5.48 -9.50
N SER A 81 5.12 -4.62 -8.80
CA SER A 81 6.46 -4.18 -9.22
C SER A 81 7.51 -5.28 -9.11
N ALA A 82 7.44 -6.14 -8.09
CA ALA A 82 8.40 -7.23 -7.89
C ALA A 82 8.31 -8.29 -9.00
N ARG A 83 7.15 -8.42 -9.65
CA ARG A 83 6.97 -9.32 -10.79
C ARG A 83 7.74 -8.91 -12.04
N THR A 84 7.91 -7.61 -12.25
CA THR A 84 8.43 -7.09 -13.51
C THR A 84 9.96 -7.17 -13.60
N ASN A 85 10.65 -7.56 -12.51
CA ASN A 85 12.11 -7.78 -12.35
C ASN A 85 13.03 -6.80 -13.11
N GLU A 86 13.11 -6.93 -14.43
CA GLU A 86 14.01 -6.17 -15.33
C GLU A 86 13.28 -5.25 -16.31
N ASN A 87 11.99 -5.45 -16.52
CA ASN A 87 11.20 -4.72 -17.50
C ASN A 87 10.35 -3.63 -16.85
N TRP A 88 9.96 -2.62 -17.63
CA TRP A 88 9.09 -1.54 -17.17
C TRP A 88 7.76 -2.08 -16.63
N PHE A 89 7.13 -1.38 -15.69
CA PHE A 89 5.92 -1.78 -14.95
C PHE A 89 4.76 -2.32 -15.81
N TRP A 90 4.75 -2.02 -17.12
CA TRP A 90 3.71 -2.39 -18.09
C TRP A 90 4.15 -3.46 -19.12
N SER A 91 5.35 -4.00 -19.02
CA SER A 91 5.90 -4.91 -20.04
C SER A 91 5.34 -6.33 -19.94
N THR A 92 4.89 -6.77 -18.77
CA THR A 92 4.27 -8.09 -18.58
C THR A 92 2.93 -7.93 -17.89
N ALA A 93 1.84 -8.21 -18.61
CA ALA A 93 0.50 -8.15 -18.05
C ALA A 93 0.34 -9.21 -16.94
N PRO A 94 -0.14 -8.85 -15.75
CA PRO A 94 -0.33 -9.80 -14.68
C PRO A 94 -1.44 -10.80 -15.04
N ALA A 95 -1.34 -12.02 -14.48
CA ALA A 95 -2.40 -13.02 -14.63
C ALA A 95 -3.75 -12.42 -14.16
N PRO A 96 -4.85 -12.65 -14.89
CA PRO A 96 -6.16 -12.05 -14.58
C PRO A 96 -6.66 -12.42 -13.18
N ILE A 97 -6.25 -13.59 -12.66
CA ILE A 97 -6.52 -14.02 -11.28
C ILE A 97 -5.81 -13.14 -10.26
N LEU A 98 -4.55 -12.78 -10.50
CA LEU A 98 -3.80 -11.91 -9.60
C LEU A 98 -4.35 -10.48 -9.63
N LEU A 99 -4.68 -9.98 -10.82
CA LEU A 99 -5.30 -8.65 -10.97
C LEU A 99 -6.67 -8.62 -10.27
N GLY A 100 -7.53 -9.62 -10.50
CA GLY A 100 -8.82 -9.72 -9.82
C GLY A 100 -8.68 -9.80 -8.30
N ALA A 101 -7.76 -10.63 -7.79
CA ALA A 101 -7.49 -10.74 -6.36
C ALA A 101 -6.94 -9.43 -5.77
N GLY A 102 -6.06 -8.72 -6.49
CA GLY A 102 -5.52 -7.42 -6.09
C GLY A 102 -6.58 -6.33 -6.07
N CYS A 103 -7.39 -6.22 -7.12
CA CYS A 103 -8.50 -5.26 -7.19
C CYS A 103 -9.53 -5.51 -6.08
N LEU A 104 -9.91 -6.77 -5.83
CA LEU A 104 -10.82 -7.10 -4.73
C LEU A 104 -10.21 -6.77 -3.35
N ALA A 105 -8.93 -7.07 -3.15
CA ALA A 105 -8.28 -6.75 -1.88
C ALA A 105 -8.17 -5.23 -1.67
N LEU A 106 -7.77 -4.47 -2.70
CA LEU A 106 -7.69 -3.01 -2.66
C LEU A 106 -9.05 -2.35 -2.44
N THR A 107 -10.11 -2.84 -3.10
CA THR A 107 -11.46 -2.31 -2.90
C THR A 107 -11.95 -2.59 -1.49
N ILE A 108 -11.76 -3.81 -0.98
CA ILE A 108 -12.13 -4.16 0.40
C ILE A 108 -11.34 -3.32 1.41
N SER A 109 -10.02 -3.18 1.25
CA SER A 109 -9.20 -2.33 2.12
C SER A 109 -9.65 -0.87 2.11
N THR A 110 -10.00 -0.33 0.94
CA THR A 110 -10.48 1.05 0.81
C THR A 110 -11.86 1.22 1.45
N VAL A 111 -12.78 0.28 1.25
CA VAL A 111 -14.11 0.29 1.87
C VAL A 111 -13.99 0.20 3.39
N ILE A 112 -13.13 -0.69 3.90
CA ILE A 112 -12.83 -0.83 5.33
C ILE A 112 -12.28 0.47 5.89
N ALA A 113 -11.25 1.06 5.25
CA ALA A 113 -10.65 2.31 5.71
C ALA A 113 -11.63 3.50 5.70
N CYS A 114 -12.58 3.53 4.76
CA CYS A 114 -13.59 4.59 4.68
C CYS A 114 -14.75 4.40 5.66
N ALA A 115 -15.27 3.18 5.79
CA ALA A 115 -16.50 2.89 6.51
C ALA A 115 -16.30 2.55 8.00
N TRP A 116 -15.05 2.40 8.45
CA TRP A 116 -14.72 1.93 9.81
C TRP A 116 -15.43 2.73 10.91
N PRO A 117 -16.09 2.06 11.87
CA PRO A 117 -16.74 2.74 12.99
C PRO A 117 -15.75 3.31 14.00
N GLU A 118 -16.18 4.31 14.76
CA GLU A 118 -15.35 4.87 15.84
C GLU A 118 -15.13 3.80 16.90
N THR A 119 -13.94 3.21 16.89
CA THR A 119 -13.61 2.06 17.74
C THR A 119 -12.20 2.23 18.29
N TYR A 120 -11.92 1.57 19.41
CA TYR A 120 -10.60 1.52 20.04
C TYR A 120 -10.02 0.11 19.93
N PRO A 121 -9.64 -0.37 18.74
CA PRO A 121 -8.87 -1.61 18.63
C PRO A 121 -7.56 -1.43 19.41
N ASP A 122 -7.31 -2.33 20.36
CA ASP A 122 -6.11 -2.33 21.21
C ASP A 122 -5.82 -1.00 21.94
N GLY A 123 -6.86 -0.24 22.27
CA GLY A 123 -6.74 1.05 22.95
C GLY A 123 -6.32 2.23 22.05
N VAL A 124 -6.17 2.00 20.75
CA VAL A 124 -5.82 3.03 19.76
C VAL A 124 -7.11 3.57 19.14
N TYR A 125 -7.35 4.88 19.22
CA TYR A 125 -8.51 5.48 18.57
C TYR A 125 -8.42 5.32 17.06
N THR A 126 -9.48 4.79 16.43
CA THR A 126 -9.60 4.61 14.97
C THR A 126 -10.94 5.14 14.46
N VAL A 127 -10.91 5.80 13.31
CA VAL A 127 -12.10 6.39 12.67
C VAL A 127 -11.98 6.27 11.16
N GLY A 128 -13.06 5.84 10.52
CA GLY A 128 -13.14 5.77 9.06
C GLY A 128 -12.92 7.14 8.39
N LEU A 129 -12.16 7.15 7.31
CA LEU A 129 -11.76 8.36 6.59
C LEU A 129 -12.96 9.15 6.05
N ALA A 130 -14.06 8.48 5.71
CA ALA A 130 -15.25 9.11 5.15
C ALA A 130 -16.24 9.66 6.20
N ARG A 131 -16.04 9.37 7.50
CA ARG A 131 -16.96 9.81 8.57
C ARG A 131 -16.71 11.22 9.07
N ARG A 132 -15.49 11.73 8.93
CA ARG A 132 -15.12 13.11 9.30
C ARG A 132 -14.55 13.84 8.10
N LYS A 133 -14.81 15.15 8.01
CA LYS A 133 -14.16 15.99 7.01
C LYS A 133 -12.64 16.03 7.28
N PRO A 134 -11.77 16.02 6.26
CA PRO A 134 -12.07 15.93 4.82
C PRO A 134 -12.24 14.48 4.31
N ILE A 135 -13.32 14.24 3.55
CA ILE A 135 -13.66 12.92 2.96
C ILE A 135 -12.66 12.51 1.86
N GLU A 136 -11.92 13.46 1.30
CA GLU A 136 -10.97 13.23 0.20
C GLU A 136 -9.63 12.61 0.64
N LEU A 137 -9.42 12.38 1.94
CA LEU A 137 -8.19 11.76 2.45
C LEU A 137 -7.87 10.41 1.81
N ALA A 138 -8.90 9.61 1.48
CA ALA A 138 -8.69 8.33 0.83
C ALA A 138 -8.08 8.50 -0.57
N LEU A 139 -8.47 9.54 -1.31
CA LEU A 139 -7.90 9.85 -2.63
C LEU A 139 -6.48 10.39 -2.51
N TYR A 140 -6.19 11.21 -1.51
CA TYR A 140 -4.82 11.68 -1.24
C TYR A 140 -3.88 10.51 -0.93
N VAL A 141 -4.32 9.55 -0.12
CA VAL A 141 -3.54 8.34 0.17
C VAL A 141 -3.30 7.52 -1.09
N TRP A 142 -4.33 7.36 -1.93
CA TRP A 142 -4.18 6.70 -3.23
C TRP A 142 -3.17 7.40 -4.15
N LEU A 143 -3.26 8.73 -4.26
CA LEU A 143 -2.34 9.53 -5.08
C LEU A 143 -0.92 9.52 -4.53
N TYR A 144 -0.75 9.47 -3.21
CA TYR A 144 0.56 9.34 -2.56
C TYR A 144 1.23 7.98 -2.83
N CYS A 145 0.44 6.93 -3.08
CA CYS A 145 0.95 5.58 -3.33
C CYS A 145 1.39 5.33 -4.78
N ILE A 146 0.91 6.14 -5.74
CA ILE A 146 1.24 6.03 -7.19
C ILE A 146 2.51 6.82 -7.47
#